data_AF-A0A6I3LCE5-F1
#
_entry.id   AF-A0A6I3LCE5-F1
#
_cell.length_a   1.000
_cell.length_b   1.000
_cell.length_c   1.000
_cell.angle_alpha   90.00
_cell.angle_beta   90.00
_cell.angle_gamma   90.00
#
_symmetry.space_group_name_H-M   'P 1'
#
loop_
_entity.id
_entity.type
_entity.pdbx_description
1 polymer ?
#
loop_
_entity_poly.entity_id
_entity_poly.type
_entity_poly.pdbx_seq_one_letter_code
_entity_poly.pdbx_strand_id
1 'polypeptide(L)'
;RDWAIIPRKISGGGGWETLMSSMFLHAGIAHLGGNMLFLWIFGDNLEDKMGHRRFLVFYLMCGIAAGLAHVLAAPGSAVPTVGASGAIAGV
;
A
#
# COMPACT_ATOMS: atom_id res chain seq x y z
N ARG A 1 1.29 8.01 15.28
CA ARG A 1 0.38 7.39 14.28
C ARG A 1 0.62 8.02 12.90
N ASP A 2 1.81 8.58 12.69
CA ASP A 2 2.01 9.63 11.68
C ASP A 2 2.41 9.10 10.30
N TRP A 3 2.58 7.78 10.21
CA TRP A 3 3.06 7.06 9.04
C TRP A 3 1.97 6.20 8.36
N ALA A 4 0.77 6.14 8.95
CA ALA A 4 -0.38 5.40 8.41
C ALA A 4 -1.29 6.36 7.61
N ILE A 5 -2.01 5.82 6.63
CA ILE A 5 -3.00 6.62 5.89
C ILE A 5 -4.14 6.96 6.83
N ILE A 6 -4.41 8.24 6.99
CA ILE A 6 -5.63 8.74 7.61
C ILE A 6 -6.37 9.54 6.54
N PRO A 7 -7.47 9.02 5.96
CA PRO A 7 -8.17 9.67 4.86
C PRO A 7 -8.54 11.12 5.11
N ARG A 8 -8.97 11.45 6.33
CA ARG A 8 -9.26 12.82 6.75
C ARG A 8 -8.05 13.75 6.69
N LYS A 9 -6.84 13.26 7.00
CA LYS A 9 -5.61 14.07 6.96
C LYS A 9 -5.24 14.42 5.51
N ILE A 10 -5.28 13.42 4.63
CA ILE A 10 -4.99 13.55 3.19
C ILE A 10 -6.02 14.45 2.50
N SER A 11 -7.31 14.22 2.78
CA SER A 11 -8.39 15.07 2.24
C SER A 11 -8.30 16.52 2.74
N GLY A 12 -7.69 16.75 3.91
CA GLY A 12 -7.38 18.08 4.44
C GLY A 12 -6.10 18.72 3.89
N GLY A 13 -5.42 18.09 2.93
CA GLY A 13 -4.23 18.62 2.26
C GLY A 13 -2.88 18.25 2.88
N GLY A 14 -2.84 17.42 3.93
CA GLY A 14 -1.59 16.99 4.57
C GLY A 14 -1.43 15.47 4.62
N GLY A 15 -0.26 14.96 5.02
CA GLY A 15 -0.10 13.50 5.19
C GLY A 15 0.10 12.71 3.89
N TRP A 16 0.44 13.35 2.78
CA TRP A 16 0.68 12.69 1.49
C TRP A 16 1.83 11.68 1.54
N GLU A 17 2.82 11.92 2.40
CA GLU A 17 3.92 10.99 2.67
C GLU A 17 3.42 9.62 3.16
N THR A 18 2.23 9.60 3.78
CA THR A 18 1.65 8.37 4.33
C THR A 18 1.17 7.40 3.26
N LEU A 19 0.89 7.87 2.04
CA LEU A 19 0.56 6.99 0.91
C LEU A 19 1.70 6.02 0.58
N MET A 20 2.94 6.47 0.80
CA MET A 20 4.13 5.65 0.62
C MET A 20 4.45 4.88 1.89
N SER A 21 4.55 5.57 3.04
CA SER A 21 5.01 4.92 4.27
C SER A 21 4.06 3.84 4.78
N SER A 22 2.74 3.98 4.57
CA SER A 22 1.76 3.00 5.04
C SER A 22 1.91 1.64 4.37
N MET A 23 2.49 1.58 3.17
CA MET A 23 2.73 0.33 2.43
C MET A 23 3.71 -0.60 3.16
N PHE A 24 4.56 -0.04 4.01
CA PHE A 24 5.57 -0.79 4.77
C PHE A 24 5.16 -1.06 6.21
N LEU A 25 4.05 -0.47 6.67
CA LEU A 25 3.50 -0.69 7.99
C LEU A 25 2.51 -1.84 8.00
N HIS A 26 2.51 -2.63 9.07
CA HIS A 26 1.62 -3.78 9.20
C HIS A 26 1.03 -3.81 10.62
N ALA A 27 -0.25 -4.18 10.72
CA ALA A 27 -0.98 -4.22 11.98
C ALA A 27 -0.54 -5.34 12.94
N GLY A 28 0.32 -6.26 12.49
CA GLY A 28 0.87 -7.37 13.27
C GLY A 28 1.61 -8.39 12.41
N ILE A 29 2.21 -9.39 13.06
CA ILE A 29 3.05 -10.41 12.39
C ILE A 29 2.25 -11.23 11.38
N ALA A 30 1.04 -11.66 11.72
CA ALA A 30 0.19 -12.40 10.80
C ALA A 30 -0.16 -11.58 9.53
N HIS A 31 -0.41 -10.28 9.70
CA HIS A 31 -0.69 -9.39 8.58
C HIS A 31 0.56 -9.19 7.69
N LEU A 32 1.74 -9.02 8.29
CA LEU A 32 3.01 -8.97 7.54
C LEU A 32 3.28 -10.29 6.81
N GLY A 33 3.20 -11.42 7.51
CA GLY A 33 3.44 -12.74 6.96
C GLY A 33 2.51 -13.07 5.78
N GLY A 34 1.24 -12.71 5.89
CA GLY A 34 0.28 -12.84 4.78
C GLY A 34 0.71 -12.06 3.53
N ASN A 35 1.03 -10.77 3.68
CA ASN A 35 1.47 -9.95 2.55
C ASN A 35 2.77 -10.48 1.91
N MET A 36 3.74 -10.90 2.72
CA MET A 36 5.00 -11.45 2.20
C MET A 36 4.78 -12.80 1.50
N LEU A 37 3.87 -13.63 2.01
CA LEU A 37 3.49 -14.89 1.36
C LEU A 37 2.89 -14.64 -0.03
N PHE A 38 1.98 -13.67 -0.16
CA PHE A 38 1.42 -13.30 -1.47
C PHE A 38 2.50 -12.78 -2.43
N LEU A 39 3.38 -11.89 -1.97
CA LEU A 39 4.49 -11.40 -2.79
C LEU A 39 5.42 -12.53 -3.22
N TRP A 40 5.69 -13.49 -2.34
CA TRP A 40 6.54 -14.63 -2.68
C TRP A 40 5.90 -15.55 -3.73
N ILE A 41 4.59 -15.76 -3.67
CA ILE A 41 3.87 -16.64 -4.61
C ILE A 41 3.67 -15.96 -5.98
N PHE A 42 3.26 -14.69 -6.00
CA PHE A 42 2.85 -14.00 -7.23
C PHE A 42 3.90 -13.03 -7.76
N GLY A 43 4.67 -12.41 -6.87
CA GLY A 43 5.64 -11.37 -7.22
C GLY A 43 6.75 -11.88 -8.13
N ASP A 44 7.32 -13.06 -7.85
CA ASP A 44 8.41 -13.66 -8.64
C ASP A 44 8.04 -13.81 -10.11
N ASN A 45 6.87 -14.41 -10.37
CA ASN A 45 6.35 -14.61 -11.73
C ASN A 45 6.10 -13.29 -12.49
N LEU A 46 5.71 -12.23 -11.79
CA LEU A 46 5.46 -10.93 -12.40
C LEU A 46 6.76 -10.16 -12.60
N GLU A 47 7.69 -10.26 -11.64
CA GLU A 47 9.02 -9.67 -11.69
C GLU A 47 9.84 -10.26 -12.83
N ASP A 48 9.80 -11.57 -13.05
CA ASP A 48 10.46 -12.23 -14.18
C ASP A 48 9.97 -11.73 -15.54
N LYS A 49 8.66 -11.43 -15.64
CA LYS A 49 8.06 -10.92 -16.88
C LYS A 49 8.35 -9.44 -17.12
N MET A 50 8.43 -8.63 -16.07
CA MET A 50 8.59 -7.18 -16.16
C MET A 50 10.05 -6.72 -16.08
N GLY A 51 10.88 -7.49 -15.38
CA GLY A 51 12.19 -7.12 -14.86
C GLY A 51 12.10 -6.31 -13.55
N HIS A 52 13.10 -6.49 -12.68
CA HIS A 52 13.16 -5.95 -11.31
C HIS A 52 12.72 -4.48 -11.16
N ARG A 53 13.25 -3.59 -12.01
CA ARG A 53 12.96 -2.14 -11.91
C ARG A 53 11.51 -1.81 -12.24
N ARG A 54 10.93 -2.46 -13.25
CA ARG A 54 9.56 -2.20 -13.67
C ARG A 54 8.57 -2.78 -12.68
N PHE A 55 8.87 -3.95 -12.13
CA PHE A 55 8.10 -4.55 -11.05
C PHE A 55 8.06 -3.65 -9.81
N LEU A 56 9.20 -3.11 -9.37
CA LEU A 56 9.25 -2.19 -8.24
C LEU A 56 8.38 -0.94 -8.47
N VAL A 57 8.52 -0.29 -9.63
CA VAL A 57 7.70 0.90 -9.96
C VAL A 57 6.23 0.54 -10.02
N PHE A 58 5.88 -0.60 -10.62
CA PHE A 58 4.51 -1.09 -10.71
C PHE A 58 3.90 -1.31 -9.33
N TYR A 59 4.59 -2.06 -8.46
CA TYR A 59 4.18 -2.29 -7.08
C TYR A 59 3.93 -0.99 -6.31
N LEU A 60 4.85 -0.02 -6.40
CA LEU A 60 4.71 1.29 -5.74
C LEU A 60 3.52 2.09 -6.30
N MET A 61 3.31 2.10 -7.61
CA MET A 61 2.17 2.78 -8.22
C MET A 61 0.84 2.15 -7.82
N CYS A 62 0.75 0.81 -7.78
CA CYS A 62 -0.43 0.09 -7.31
C CYS A 62 -0.75 0.45 -5.85
N GLY A 63 0.26 0.50 -4.98
CA GLY A 63 0.08 0.89 -3.58
C GLY A 63 -0.43 2.31 -3.41
N ILE A 64 0.17 3.28 -4.12
CA ILE A 64 -0.28 4.69 -4.10
C ILE A 64 -1.71 4.79 -4.64
N ALA A 65 -2.01 4.14 -5.76
CA ALA A 65 -3.34 4.16 -6.37
C ALA A 65 -4.40 3.56 -5.44
N ALA A 66 -4.11 2.42 -4.80
CA ALA A 66 -4.99 1.81 -3.82
C ALA A 66 -5.18 2.71 -2.58
N GLY A 67 -4.11 3.35 -2.09
CA GLY A 67 -4.18 4.32 -1.00
C GLY A 67 -5.07 5.51 -1.35
N LEU A 68 -4.91 6.09 -2.53
CA LEU A 68 -5.76 7.19 -3.02
C LEU A 68 -7.22 6.74 -3.19
N ALA A 69 -7.45 5.57 -3.78
CA ALA A 69 -8.80 5.01 -3.91
C ALA A 69 -9.46 4.83 -2.54
N HIS A 70 -8.71 4.37 -1.53
CA HIS A 70 -9.20 4.26 -0.16
C HIS A 70 -9.54 5.63 0.46
N VAL A 71 -8.70 6.65 0.24
CA VAL A 71 -8.97 8.03 0.68
C VAL A 71 -10.24 8.57 0.03
N LEU A 72 -10.40 8.39 -1.28
CA LEU A 72 -11.57 8.84 -2.04
C LEU A 72 -12.85 8.10 -1.63
N ALA A 73 -12.75 6.83 -1.25
CA ALA A 73 -13.89 6.05 -0.77
C ALA A 73 -14.40 6.50 0.60
N ALA A 74 -13.54 7.05 1.46
CA ALA A 74 -13.91 7.45 2.82
C ALA A 74 -13.15 8.72 3.29
N PRO A 75 -13.32 9.88 2.64
CA PRO A 75 -12.47 11.05 2.83
C PRO A 75 -12.57 11.67 4.24
N GLY A 76 -13.70 11.48 4.94
CA GLY A 76 -13.89 11.94 6.32
C GLY A 76 -13.34 10.99 7.40
N SER A 77 -12.86 9.80 7.03
CA SER A 77 -12.46 8.77 7.99
C SER A 77 -11.22 9.17 8.78
N ALA A 78 -11.29 9.02 10.10
CA ALA A 78 -10.17 9.17 11.02
C ALA A 78 -9.50 7.82 11.37
N VAL A 79 -9.97 6.72 10.79
CA VAL A 79 -9.42 5.38 11.04
C VAL A 79 -8.11 5.23 10.27
N PRO A 80 -6.99 4.93 10.95
CA PRO A 80 -5.71 4.73 10.28
C PRO A 80 -5.66 3.38 9.56
N THR A 81 -5.12 3.38 8.35
CA THR A 81 -4.96 2.19 7.49
C THR A 81 -3.48 1.96 7.18
N VAL A 82 -3.05 0.70 7.23
CA VAL A 82 -1.67 0.24 6.97
C VAL A 82 -1.68 -1.08 6.19
N GLY A 83 -0.62 -1.35 5.44
CA GLY A 83 -0.38 -2.63 4.79
C GLY A 83 0.04 -2.52 3.34
N ALA A 84 0.80 -3.50 2.88
CA ALA A 84 1.18 -3.70 1.49
C ALA A 84 0.03 -4.22 0.60
N SER A 85 -1.08 -4.66 1.20
CA SER A 85 -2.15 -5.40 0.51
C SER A 85 -2.76 -4.66 -0.68
N GLY A 86 -2.86 -3.33 -0.63
CA GLY A 86 -3.33 -2.53 -1.76
C GLY A 86 -2.40 -2.59 -2.97
N ALA A 87 -1.08 -2.62 -2.75
CA ALA A 87 -0.09 -2.80 -3.81
C ALA A 87 -0.12 -4.24 -4.35
N ILE A 88 -0.20 -5.21 -3.44
CA ILE A 88 -0.24 -6.65 -3.76
C ILE A 88 -1.49 -7.01 -4.55
N ALA A 89 -2.63 -6.36 -4.31
CA ALA A 89 -3.83 -6.59 -5.11
C ALA A 89 -3.67 -6.26 -6.61
N GLY A 90 -2.65 -5.46 -6.96
CA GLY A 90 -2.28 -5.21 -8.35
C GLY A 90 -1.25 -6.20 -8.92
N VAL A 91 -0.51 -6.92 -8.07
CA VAL A 91 0.49 -7.93 -8.43
C VAL A 91 -0.19 -9.26 -8.73
#